data_AF-A0A959NRV0-F1
#
_entry.id   AF-A0A959NRV0-F1
#
_cell.length_a   1.000
_cell.length_b   1.000
_cell.length_c   1.000
_cell.angle_alpha   90.00
_cell.angle_beta   90.00
_cell.angle_gamma   90.00
#
_symmetry.space_group_name_H-M   'P 1'
#
loop_
_entity.id
_entity.type
_entity.pdbx_description
1 polymer ?
#
loop_
_entity_poly.entity_id
_entity_poly.type
_entity_poly.pdbx_seq_one_letter_code
_entity_poly.pdbx_strand_id
1 'polypeptide(L)' 'MSFQAYLDNIQTKTGKSPTDFKNLADKKGFTTKGKIKSEIKATQITNWLKEEYGLGHGHAMAILLC' A
#
# COMPACT_ATOMS: atom_id res chain seq x y z
N MET A 1 -8.04 12.36 12.75
CA MET A 1 -8.45 12.08 11.36
C MET A 1 -8.62 10.58 11.23
N SER A 2 -9.79 10.11 10.78
CA SER A 2 -10.08 8.67 10.71
C SER A 2 -9.33 8.00 9.56
N PHE A 3 -8.89 6.77 9.79
CA PHE A 3 -8.23 5.90 8.81
C PHE A 3 -9.02 5.77 7.49
N GLN A 4 -10.36 5.81 7.58
CA GLN A 4 -11.26 5.89 6.43
C GLN A 4 -10.92 7.01 5.46
N ALA A 5 -10.68 8.24 5.93
CA ALA A 5 -10.40 9.40 5.08
C ALA A 5 -9.04 9.29 4.36
N TYR A 6 -8.11 8.55 4.97
CA TYR A 6 -6.82 8.21 4.38
C TYR A 6 -6.99 7.20 3.24
N LEU A 7 -7.76 6.12 3.47
CA LEU A 7 -8.08 5.13 2.43
C LEU A 7 -8.87 5.73 1.27
N ASP A 8 -9.80 6.64 1.57
CA ASP A 8 -10.62 7.31 0.57
C ASP A 8 -9.79 8.29 -0.30
N ASN A 9 -8.85 9.01 0.31
CA ASN A 9 -7.88 9.83 -0.42
C ASN A 9 -6.97 8.99 -1.32
N ILE A 10 -6.51 7.83 -0.84
CA ILE A 10 -5.72 6.90 -1.64
C ILE A 10 -6.55 6.44 -2.83
N GLN A 11 -7.78 5.97 -2.60
CA GLN A 11 -8.65 5.49 -3.66
C GLN A 11 -9.00 6.60 -4.67
N THR A 12 -9.22 7.83 -4.20
CA THR A 12 -9.48 8.99 -5.07
C THR A 12 -8.26 9.38 -5.90
N LYS A 13 -7.05 9.30 -5.34
CA LYS A 13 -5.81 9.63 -6.06
C LYS A 13 -5.38 8.54 -7.05
N THR A 14 -5.61 7.28 -6.69
CA THR A 14 -5.03 6.13 -7.38
C THR A 14 -6.03 5.34 -8.20
N GLY A 15 -7.33 5.57 -7.97
CA GLY A 15 -8.42 4.77 -8.50
C GLY A 15 -8.47 3.33 -7.95
N LYS A 16 -7.64 3.01 -6.95
CA LYS A 16 -7.44 1.65 -6.44
C LYS A 16 -7.84 1.56 -4.97
N SER A 17 -8.62 0.53 -4.62
CA SER A 17 -8.95 0.26 -3.23
C SER A 17 -7.75 -0.36 -2.50
N PRO A 18 -7.66 -0.25 -1.16
CA PRO A 18 -6.60 -0.91 -0.37
C PRO A 18 -6.50 -2.43 -0.63
N THR A 19 -7.62 -3.09 -0.93
CA THR A 19 -7.65 -4.51 -1.33
C THR A 19 -6.96 -4.76 -2.68
N ASP A 20 -7.11 -3.87 -3.65
CA ASP A 20 -6.37 -3.93 -4.92
C ASP A 20 -4.88 -3.78 -4.69
N PHE A 21 -4.48 -2.88 -3.78
CA PHE A 21 -3.07 -2.74 -3.41
C PHE A 21 -2.51 -4.00 -2.77
N LYS A 22 -3.27 -4.70 -1.91
CA LYS A 22 -2.86 -6.01 -1.37
C LYS A 22 -2.67 -7.04 -2.48
N ASN A 23 -3.58 -7.11 -3.46
CA ASN A 23 -3.44 -7.99 -4.61
C ASN A 23 -2.26 -7.61 -5.52
N LEU A 24 -2.02 -6.31 -5.73
CA LEU A 24 -0.88 -5.83 -6.51
C LEU A 24 0.45 -6.11 -5.80
N ALA A 25 0.49 -5.90 -4.48
CA ALA A 25 1.65 -6.21 -3.65
C ALA A 25 1.92 -7.73 -3.63
N ASP A 26 0.89 -8.58 -3.57
CA ASP A 26 1.04 -10.03 -3.68
C ASP A 26 1.54 -10.45 -5.07
N LYS A 27 0.96 -9.88 -6.14
CA LYS A 27 1.42 -10.08 -7.52
C LYS A 27 2.86 -9.62 -7.77
N LYS A 28 3.29 -8.51 -7.15
CA LYS A 28 4.69 -8.05 -7.20
C LYS A 28 5.61 -8.89 -6.29
N GLY A 29 5.06 -9.74 -5.43
CA GLY A 29 5.81 -10.52 -4.46
C GLY A 29 6.26 -9.74 -3.22
N PHE A 30 5.70 -8.54 -2.99
CA PHE A 30 5.97 -7.71 -1.83
C PHE A 30 5.29 -8.22 -0.56
N THR A 31 4.06 -8.71 -0.69
CA THR A 31 3.31 -9.35 0.38
C THR A 31 3.04 -10.80 0.05
N THR A 32 2.80 -11.62 1.06
CA THR A 32 2.30 -12.98 0.94
C THR A 32 1.29 -13.21 2.04
N LYS A 33 0.06 -13.58 1.67
CA LYS A 33 -1.05 -13.82 2.62
C LYS A 33 -1.31 -12.64 3.57
N GLY A 34 -1.26 -11.41 3.05
CA GLY A 34 -1.52 -10.20 3.84
C GLY A 34 -0.41 -9.81 4.82
N LYS A 35 0.76 -10.44 4.75
CA LYS A 35 1.96 -10.02 5.47
C LYS A 35 3.06 -9.62 4.50
N ILE A 36 3.83 -8.59 4.83
CA ILE A 36 5.03 -8.24 4.09
C ILE A 36 6.01 -9.41 4.19
N LYS A 37 6.58 -9.84 3.06
CA LYS A 37 7.64 -10.86 3.11
C LYS A 37 8.82 -10.32 3.90
N SER A 38 9.45 -11.16 4.72
CA SER A 38 10.62 -10.74 5.53
C SER A 38 11.80 -10.22 4.69
N GLU A 39 11.89 -10.65 3.43
CA GLU A 39 12.87 -10.16 2.45
C GLU A 39 12.55 -8.77 1.90
N ILE A 40 11.29 -8.33 2.02
CA ILE A 40 10.80 -7.08 1.45
C ILE A 40 10.77 -6.01 2.53
N LYS A 41 11.54 -4.95 2.31
CA LYS A 41 11.53 -3.80 3.20
C LYS A 41 10.26 -2.99 2.97
N ALA A 42 9.65 -2.50 4.05
CA ALA A 42 8.54 -1.54 3.97
C ALA A 42 8.90 -0.34 3.07
N THR A 43 10.18 0.05 3.05
CA THR A 43 10.74 1.10 2.21
C THR A 43 10.60 0.84 0.70
N GLN A 44 10.68 -0.42 0.25
CA GLN A 44 10.47 -0.73 -1.18
C GLN A 44 9.01 -0.55 -1.58
N ILE A 45 8.08 -0.94 -0.71
CA ILE A 45 6.65 -0.81 -0.98
C ILE A 45 6.26 0.67 -0.95
N THR A 46 6.79 1.45 0.01
CA THR A 46 6.57 2.90 0.03
C THR A 46 7.17 3.59 -1.18
N ASN A 47 8.36 3.20 -1.63
CA ASN A 47 8.95 3.82 -2.83
C ASN A 47 8.13 3.49 -4.08
N TRP A 48 7.72 2.23 -4.25
CA TRP A 48 6.84 1.82 -5.34
C TRP A 48 5.50 2.59 -5.32
N LEU A 49 4.86 2.69 -4.16
CA LEU A 49 3.61 3.44 -4.01
C LEU A 49 3.81 4.94 -4.22
N LYS A 50 4.98 5.48 -3.90
CA LYS A 50 5.33 6.87 -4.16
C LYS A 50 5.58 7.12 -5.66
N GLU A 51 6.29 6.23 -6.32
CA GLU A 51 6.66 6.37 -7.74
C GLU A 51 5.45 6.17 -8.66
N GLU A 52 4.61 5.16 -8.41
CA GLU A 52 3.47 4.87 -9.27
C GLU A 52 2.19 5.64 -8.90
N TYR A 53 2.05 6.00 -7.62
CA TYR A 53 0.80 6.53 -7.08
C TYR A 53 0.95 7.81 -6.26
N GLY A 54 2.19 8.32 -6.08
CA GLY A 54 2.43 9.53 -5.29
C GLY A 54 2.13 9.37 -3.79
N LEU A 55 2.02 8.13 -3.29
CA LEU A 55 1.65 7.85 -1.91
C LEU A 55 2.88 7.87 -1.00
N GLY A 56 2.86 8.74 0.01
CA GLY A 56 3.93 8.85 1.00
C GLY A 56 3.96 7.70 2.02
N HIS A 57 5.01 7.68 2.86
CA HIS A 57 5.29 6.62 3.84
C HIS A 57 4.08 6.19 4.71
N GLY A 58 3.29 7.16 5.20
CA GLY A 58 2.14 6.87 6.08
C GLY A 58 1.00 6.10 5.40
N HIS A 59 0.80 6.29 4.10
CA HIS A 59 -0.29 5.65 3.35
C HIS A 59 0.02 4.18 3.05
N ALA A 60 1.26 3.88 2.68
CA ALA A 60 1.70 2.51 2.43
C ALA A 60 1.63 1.65 3.68
N MET A 61 2.07 2.19 4.82
CA MET A 61 1.98 1.49 6.10
C MET A 61 0.54 1.18 6.47
N ALA A 62 -0.39 2.13 6.25
CA ALA A 62 -1.81 1.91 6.46
C ALA A 62 -2.38 0.78 5.59
N ILE A 63 -2.00 0.70 4.31
CA ILE A 63 -2.45 -0.38 3.41
C ILE A 63 -1.93 -1.76 3.85
N LEU A 64 -0.70 -1.80 4.38
CA LEU A 64 0.01 -3.06 4.67
C LEU A 64 -0.23 -3.62 6.07
N LEU A 65 -0.49 -2.78 7.08
CA LEU A 65 -0.63 -3.21 8.48
C LEU A 65 -2.07 -3.58 8.88
N CYS A 66 -3.04 -3.38 7.99
CA CYS A 66 -4.46 -3.72 8.22
C CYS A 66 -4.82 -5.08 7.65
#